data_AF-A0A833TR81-F1
#
_entry.id   AF-A0A833TR81-F1
#
_cell.length_a   1.000
_cell.length_b   1.000
_cell.length_c   1.000
_cell.angle_alpha   90.00
_cell.angle_beta   90.00
_cell.angle_gamma   90.00
#
_symmetry.space_group_name_H-M   'P 1'
#
loop_
_entity.id
_entity.type
_entity.pdbx_description
1 polymer ?
#
loop_
_entity_poly.entity_id
_entity_poly.type
_entity_poly.pdbx_seq_one_letter_code
_entity_poly.pdbx_strand_id
1 'polypeptide(L)'
;MEPAVLDGIINRLLEVRGRPGKQVQLSEAEIRQLCLVSKDIFLGQPNLLELEAPIKICGDIHGQYNDLLRLFEYGGFPPRSNYLFLGDYVDRGKQGLETICLLLAYKIKYPENVFLLRGNHESASINRVYGFYDECKRRFNVRLWKIFTECFNCLPVAALIDEKILCMHGGLSPDLYSLDQIRKLRRPCDVPDSGLLCDILWSDPSKDIQGWEANDRGVSYTFGADRVTEFLRKHEIDLICRAHQSLSFLGGKV
;
A
#
# COMPACT_ATOMS: atom_id res chain seq x y z
N MET A 1 1.30 -20.20 -8.71
CA MET A 1 0.46 -20.93 -7.72
C MET A 1 -0.65 -21.62 -8.50
N GLU A 2 -1.01 -22.84 -8.15
CA GLU A 2 -2.14 -23.51 -8.83
C GLU A 2 -3.45 -22.75 -8.56
N PRO A 3 -4.29 -22.51 -9.59
CA PRO A 3 -5.51 -21.72 -9.44
C PRO A 3 -6.46 -22.25 -8.35
N ALA A 4 -6.59 -23.57 -8.23
CA ALA A 4 -7.46 -24.20 -7.21
C ALA A 4 -6.98 -23.92 -5.78
N VAL A 5 -5.66 -23.90 -5.54
CA VAL A 5 -5.08 -23.56 -4.24
C VAL A 5 -5.36 -22.11 -3.90
N LEU A 6 -5.16 -21.20 -4.87
CA LEU A 6 -5.42 -19.78 -4.70
C LEU A 6 -6.90 -19.52 -4.37
N ASP A 7 -7.81 -20.15 -5.10
CA ASP A 7 -9.25 -20.02 -4.88
C ASP A 7 -9.67 -20.56 -3.50
N GLY A 8 -9.07 -21.68 -3.07
CA GLY A 8 -9.27 -22.22 -1.72
C GLY A 8 -8.75 -21.31 -0.60
N ILE A 9 -7.66 -20.57 -0.83
CA ILE A 9 -7.16 -19.54 0.10
C ILE A 9 -8.14 -18.36 0.17
N ILE A 10 -8.56 -17.83 -0.98
CA ILE A 10 -9.49 -16.69 -1.06
C ILE A 10 -10.83 -17.05 -0.37
N ASN A 11 -11.38 -18.24 -0.65
CA ASN A 11 -12.63 -18.68 -0.03
C ASN A 11 -12.54 -18.71 1.50
N ARG A 12 -11.49 -19.32 2.08
CA ARG A 12 -11.27 -19.33 3.54
C ARG A 12 -11.12 -17.93 4.13
N LEU A 13 -10.44 -17.03 3.42
CA LEU A 13 -10.30 -15.64 3.83
C LEU A 13 -11.66 -14.91 3.85
N LEU A 14 -12.54 -15.20 2.89
CA LEU A 14 -13.87 -14.58 2.79
C LEU A 14 -14.96 -15.26 3.63
N GLU A 15 -14.74 -16.47 4.12
CA GLU A 15 -15.70 -17.23 4.94
C GLU A 15 -15.95 -16.60 6.33
N VAL A 16 -15.01 -15.77 6.80
CA VAL A 16 -15.15 -15.07 8.10
C VAL A 16 -15.92 -13.75 8.01
N ARG A 17 -16.47 -13.42 6.82
CA ARG A 17 -17.40 -12.29 6.66
C ARG A 17 -18.53 -12.38 7.69
N GLY A 18 -18.80 -11.27 8.36
CA GLY A 18 -19.78 -11.20 9.44
C GLY A 18 -19.33 -11.80 10.79
N ARG A 19 -18.07 -12.22 10.94
CA ARG A 19 -17.50 -12.72 12.21
C ARG A 19 -16.27 -11.91 12.64
N PRO A 20 -16.45 -10.67 13.15
CA PRO A 20 -15.34 -9.79 13.49
C PRO A 20 -14.32 -10.42 14.44
N GLY A 21 -13.04 -10.25 14.13
CA GLY A 21 -11.93 -10.80 14.92
C GLY A 21 -11.65 -12.30 14.74
N LYS A 22 -12.49 -13.04 13.98
CA LYS A 22 -12.22 -14.45 13.71
C LYS A 22 -10.98 -14.56 12.81
N GLN A 23 -9.96 -15.27 13.31
CA GLN A 23 -8.75 -15.56 12.56
C GLN A 23 -9.01 -16.62 11.48
N VAL A 24 -8.31 -16.48 10.35
CA VAL A 24 -8.34 -17.45 9.26
C VAL A 24 -7.12 -18.36 9.38
N GLN A 25 -7.34 -19.66 9.23
CA GLN A 25 -6.27 -20.66 9.30
C GLN A 25 -5.69 -20.89 7.91
N LEU A 26 -4.55 -20.25 7.64
CA LEU A 26 -3.68 -20.51 6.50
C LEU A 26 -2.41 -21.20 7.00
N SER A 27 -1.89 -22.15 6.23
CA SER A 27 -0.60 -22.76 6.51
C SER A 27 0.55 -21.81 6.16
N GLU A 28 1.70 -21.98 6.83
CA GLU A 28 2.90 -21.20 6.52
C GLU A 28 3.34 -21.38 5.04
N ALA A 29 3.15 -22.57 4.48
CA ALA A 29 3.47 -22.86 3.08
C ALA A 29 2.60 -22.06 2.11
N GLU A 30 1.30 -21.93 2.38
CA GLU A 30 0.38 -21.12 1.59
C GLU A 30 0.75 -19.64 1.64
N ILE A 31 1.00 -19.10 2.84
CA ILE A 31 1.39 -17.69 3.01
C ILE A 31 2.73 -17.41 2.30
N ARG A 32 3.71 -18.31 2.47
CA ARG A 32 4.98 -18.20 1.75
C ARG A 32 4.79 -18.19 0.23
N GLN A 33 3.90 -19.04 -0.28
CA GLN A 33 3.63 -19.09 -1.72
C GLN A 33 2.92 -17.83 -2.22
N LEU A 34 2.01 -17.24 -1.43
CA LEU A 34 1.42 -15.93 -1.74
C LEU A 34 2.53 -14.89 -1.91
N CYS A 35 3.42 -14.73 -0.91
CA CYS A 35 4.52 -13.77 -0.95
C CYS A 35 5.45 -13.98 -2.14
N LEU A 36 5.84 -15.23 -2.44
CA LEU A 36 6.77 -15.51 -3.55
C LEU A 36 6.14 -15.17 -4.90
N VAL A 37 4.90 -15.59 -5.14
CA VAL A 37 4.24 -15.35 -6.43
C VAL A 37 3.89 -13.88 -6.61
N SER A 38 3.41 -13.19 -5.57
CA SER A 38 3.14 -11.76 -5.66
C SER A 38 4.44 -10.96 -5.87
N LYS A 39 5.55 -11.36 -5.24
CA LYS A 39 6.86 -10.73 -5.45
C LYS A 39 7.25 -10.73 -6.92
N ASP A 40 7.11 -11.87 -7.59
CA ASP A 40 7.45 -12.01 -9.01
C ASP A 40 6.55 -11.12 -9.88
N ILE A 41 5.25 -11.04 -9.57
CA ILE A 41 4.31 -10.12 -10.25
C ILE A 41 4.74 -8.66 -10.05
N PHE A 42 5.06 -8.25 -8.81
CA PHE A 42 5.46 -6.87 -8.54
C PHE A 42 6.75 -6.49 -9.29
N LEU A 43 7.73 -7.40 -9.37
CA LEU A 43 8.97 -7.19 -10.11
C LEU A 43 8.75 -7.16 -11.64
N GLY A 44 7.74 -7.86 -12.14
CA GLY A 44 7.34 -7.84 -13.54
C GLY A 44 6.60 -6.56 -13.96
N GLN A 45 5.97 -5.86 -13.01
CA GLN A 45 5.29 -4.58 -13.24
C GLN A 45 6.21 -3.39 -12.91
N PRO A 46 6.01 -2.19 -13.51
CA PRO A 46 6.87 -1.04 -13.27
C PRO A 46 6.72 -0.48 -11.85
N ASN A 47 7.71 0.30 -11.40
CA ASN A 47 7.69 0.90 -10.07
C ASN A 47 6.77 2.13 -9.96
N LEU A 48 6.55 2.80 -11.10
CA LEU A 48 5.45 3.73 -11.34
C LEU A 48 4.44 2.98 -12.22
N LEU A 49 3.31 2.58 -11.63
CA LEU A 49 2.24 1.92 -12.38
C LEU A 49 1.54 2.94 -13.29
N GLU A 50 1.21 2.55 -14.51
CA GLU A 50 0.39 3.35 -15.43
C GLU A 50 -0.95 2.64 -15.56
N LEU A 51 -2.02 3.28 -15.07
CA LEU A 51 -3.33 2.66 -14.83
C LEU A 51 -4.43 3.44 -15.53
N GLU A 52 -5.55 2.78 -15.79
CA GLU A 52 -6.72 3.38 -16.44
C GLU A 52 -7.97 3.34 -15.55
N ALA A 53 -8.82 4.36 -15.67
CA ALA A 53 -10.16 4.34 -15.08
C ALA A 53 -11.10 3.36 -15.83
N PRO A 54 -12.14 2.81 -15.18
CA PRO A 54 -12.58 3.05 -13.80
C PRO A 54 -11.74 2.27 -12.77
N ILE A 55 -11.37 2.93 -11.67
CA ILE A 55 -10.62 2.33 -10.55
C ILE A 55 -11.04 2.95 -9.22
N LYS A 56 -11.04 2.14 -8.15
CA LYS A 56 -11.31 2.58 -6.78
C LYS A 56 -9.99 2.69 -6.02
N ILE A 57 -9.73 3.86 -5.45
CA ILE A 57 -8.51 4.12 -4.69
C ILE A 57 -8.81 3.97 -3.19
N CYS A 58 -7.95 3.27 -2.46
CA CYS A 58 -8.12 2.98 -1.04
C CYS A 58 -6.85 3.34 -0.26
N GLY A 59 -7.00 4.09 0.84
CA GLY A 59 -5.90 4.42 1.74
C GLY A 59 -5.58 3.31 2.75
N ASP A 60 -5.03 3.71 3.90
CA ASP A 60 -4.54 2.84 4.97
C ASP A 60 -5.62 1.83 5.45
N ILE A 61 -5.19 0.60 5.69
CA ILE A 61 -6.04 -0.48 6.24
C ILE A 61 -5.57 -0.91 7.63
N HIS A 62 -4.26 -0.91 7.88
CA HIS A 62 -3.66 -1.21 9.19
C HIS A 62 -4.25 -2.43 9.90
N GLY A 63 -4.32 -3.57 9.21
CA GLY A 63 -4.81 -4.82 9.80
C GLY A 63 -6.27 -4.80 10.25
N GLN A 64 -7.08 -3.81 9.83
CA GLN A 64 -8.52 -3.75 10.07
C GLN A 64 -9.28 -4.65 9.08
N TYR A 65 -9.02 -5.95 9.15
CA TYR A 65 -9.47 -6.92 8.15
C TYR A 65 -10.98 -6.92 7.90
N ASN A 66 -11.79 -6.76 8.95
CA ASN A 66 -13.26 -6.71 8.79
C ASN A 66 -13.73 -5.47 8.05
N ASP A 67 -13.03 -4.34 8.21
CA ASP A 67 -13.34 -3.12 7.48
C ASP A 67 -12.87 -3.21 6.02
N LEU A 68 -11.77 -3.91 5.73
CA LEU A 68 -11.39 -4.27 4.37
C LEU A 68 -12.47 -5.13 3.68
N LEU A 69 -13.02 -6.13 4.38
CA LEU A 69 -14.12 -6.93 3.84
C LEU A 69 -15.36 -6.08 3.55
N ARG A 70 -15.73 -5.16 4.46
CA ARG A 70 -16.83 -4.21 4.25
C ARG A 70 -16.57 -3.25 3.08
N LEU A 71 -15.32 -2.81 2.91
CA LEU A 71 -14.92 -1.98 1.78
C LEU A 71 -15.16 -2.72 0.45
N PHE A 72 -14.84 -4.00 0.37
CA PHE A 72 -15.17 -4.82 -0.80
C PHE A 72 -16.66 -5.12 -0.95
N GLU A 73 -17.42 -5.24 0.14
CA GLU A 73 -18.88 -5.39 0.09
C GLU A 73 -19.55 -4.14 -0.51
N TYR A 74 -19.09 -2.94 -0.12
CA TYR A 74 -19.59 -1.67 -0.66
C TYR A 74 -19.06 -1.35 -2.05
N GLY A 75 -17.76 -1.56 -2.29
CA GLY A 75 -17.11 -1.23 -3.54
C GLY A 75 -17.24 -2.30 -4.63
N GLY A 76 -17.71 -3.51 -4.28
CA GLY A 76 -17.76 -4.66 -5.17
C GLY A 76 -16.44 -5.43 -5.20
N PHE A 77 -16.48 -6.71 -4.84
CA PHE A 77 -15.31 -7.59 -4.84
C PHE A 77 -14.63 -7.68 -6.21
N PRO A 78 -13.28 -7.77 -6.26
CA PRO A 78 -12.56 -8.09 -7.49
C PRO A 78 -13.07 -9.39 -8.16
N PRO A 79 -13.19 -9.45 -9.50
CA PRO A 79 -12.77 -8.43 -10.47
C PRO A 79 -13.90 -7.46 -10.88
N ARG A 80 -14.99 -7.37 -10.11
CA ARG A 80 -16.13 -6.48 -10.46
C ARG A 80 -15.74 -5.01 -10.48
N SER A 81 -14.78 -4.65 -9.63
CA SER A 81 -14.19 -3.31 -9.55
C SER A 81 -12.67 -3.45 -9.57
N ASN A 82 -12.00 -2.52 -10.26
CA ASN A 82 -10.56 -2.37 -10.17
C ASN A 82 -10.20 -1.62 -8.89
N TYR A 83 -9.08 -1.96 -8.27
CA TYR A 83 -8.62 -1.36 -7.02
C TYR A 83 -7.15 -0.96 -7.08
N LEU A 84 -6.87 0.24 -6.57
CA LEU A 84 -5.53 0.70 -6.20
C LEU A 84 -5.51 0.94 -4.70
N PHE A 85 -4.66 0.22 -3.97
CA PHE A 85 -4.40 0.52 -2.56
C PHE A 85 -3.10 1.32 -2.42
N LEU A 86 -3.11 2.31 -1.53
CA LEU A 86 -2.03 3.28 -1.38
C LEU A 86 -0.93 2.85 -0.39
N GLY A 87 -1.12 1.75 0.34
CA GLY A 87 -0.14 1.23 1.30
C GLY A 87 -0.74 1.03 2.70
N ASP A 88 0.13 0.76 3.67
CA ASP A 88 -0.17 0.61 5.09
C ASP A 88 -1.25 -0.46 5.36
N TYR A 89 -0.90 -1.68 4.94
CA TYR A 89 -1.75 -2.86 5.06
C TYR A 89 -1.67 -3.47 6.45
N VAL A 90 -0.49 -3.42 7.06
CA VAL A 90 -0.14 -4.11 8.31
C VAL A 90 0.03 -3.12 9.46
N ASP A 91 0.39 -3.65 10.63
CA ASP A 91 0.55 -2.92 11.90
C ASP A 91 -0.73 -2.31 12.47
N ARG A 92 -0.65 -1.89 13.75
CA ARG A 92 -1.68 -1.20 14.55
C ARG A 92 -2.98 -1.99 14.80
N GLY A 93 -3.57 -2.59 13.78
CA GLY A 93 -4.74 -3.45 13.91
C GLY A 93 -4.40 -4.89 14.33
N LYS A 94 -5.46 -5.71 14.43
CA LYS A 94 -5.39 -7.04 15.06
C LYS A 94 -5.19 -8.19 14.06
N GLN A 95 -5.40 -7.94 12.77
CA GLN A 95 -5.45 -8.96 11.73
C GLN A 95 -4.65 -8.51 10.49
N GLY A 96 -3.38 -8.15 10.70
CA GLY A 96 -2.47 -7.74 9.63
C GLY A 96 -2.20 -8.89 8.66
N LEU A 97 -2.04 -10.12 9.17
CA LEU A 97 -1.84 -11.32 8.34
C LEU A 97 -3.00 -11.59 7.39
N GLU A 98 -4.25 -11.60 7.88
CA GLU A 98 -5.42 -11.81 7.00
C GLU A 98 -5.55 -10.71 5.96
N THR A 99 -5.31 -9.45 6.37
CA THR A 99 -5.37 -8.27 5.51
C THR A 99 -4.40 -8.42 4.34
N ILE A 100 -3.11 -8.61 4.62
CA ILE A 100 -2.12 -8.70 3.56
C ILE A 100 -2.28 -9.98 2.74
N CYS A 101 -2.65 -11.12 3.35
CA CYS A 101 -2.84 -12.37 2.60
C CYS A 101 -3.99 -12.24 1.59
N LEU A 102 -5.10 -11.60 1.94
CA LEU A 102 -6.21 -11.37 1.00
C LEU A 102 -5.80 -10.45 -0.14
N LEU A 103 -5.09 -9.36 0.15
CA LEU A 103 -4.62 -8.43 -0.87
C LEU A 103 -3.62 -9.08 -1.83
N LEU A 104 -2.66 -9.86 -1.32
CA LEU A 104 -1.72 -10.62 -2.15
C LEU A 104 -2.44 -11.70 -2.97
N ALA A 105 -3.41 -12.40 -2.39
CA ALA A 105 -4.19 -13.40 -3.13
C ALA A 105 -4.97 -12.76 -4.28
N TYR A 106 -5.58 -11.59 -4.06
CA TYR A 106 -6.23 -10.84 -5.15
C TYR A 106 -5.25 -10.29 -6.17
N LYS A 107 -4.06 -9.84 -5.75
CA LYS A 107 -3.01 -9.43 -6.70
C LYS A 107 -2.61 -10.58 -7.62
N ILE A 108 -2.49 -11.79 -7.08
CA ILE A 108 -2.15 -12.98 -7.87
C ILE A 108 -3.32 -13.38 -8.79
N LYS A 109 -4.56 -13.32 -8.29
CA LYS A 109 -5.75 -13.74 -9.04
C LYS A 109 -6.09 -12.76 -10.18
N TYR A 110 -5.91 -11.46 -9.93
CA TYR A 110 -6.29 -10.37 -10.83
C TYR A 110 -5.16 -9.33 -10.93
N PRO A 111 -4.00 -9.69 -11.51
CA PRO A 111 -2.81 -8.85 -11.53
C PRO A 111 -2.99 -7.52 -12.28
N GLU A 112 -3.97 -7.46 -13.17
CA GLU A 112 -4.33 -6.28 -13.99
C GLU A 112 -5.58 -5.55 -13.48
N ASN A 113 -6.16 -5.95 -12.34
CA ASN A 113 -7.33 -5.28 -11.73
C ASN A 113 -7.08 -4.87 -10.27
N VAL A 114 -6.12 -5.48 -9.59
CA VAL A 114 -5.77 -5.17 -8.20
C VAL A 114 -4.31 -4.74 -8.12
N PHE A 115 -4.10 -3.52 -7.65
CA PHE A 115 -2.80 -2.86 -7.56
C PHE A 115 -2.54 -2.44 -6.11
N LEU A 116 -1.31 -2.68 -5.65
CA LEU A 116 -0.89 -2.46 -4.27
C LEU A 116 0.37 -1.60 -4.31
N LEU A 117 0.29 -0.37 -3.81
CA LEU A 117 1.47 0.47 -3.59
C LEU A 117 2.14 0.14 -2.25
N ARG A 118 3.38 0.56 -2.09
CA ARG A 118 4.09 0.47 -0.83
C ARG A 118 3.67 1.61 0.10
N GLY A 119 3.31 1.31 1.33
CA GLY A 119 3.24 2.30 2.42
C GLY A 119 4.51 2.30 3.27
N ASN A 120 4.60 3.22 4.23
CA ASN A 120 5.76 3.29 5.12
C ASN A 120 5.78 2.13 6.13
N HIS A 121 4.64 1.50 6.42
CA HIS A 121 4.56 0.30 7.25
C HIS A 121 4.98 -0.98 6.51
N GLU A 122 5.09 -0.96 5.18
CA GLU A 122 5.71 -2.04 4.40
C GLU A 122 7.25 -1.93 4.37
N SER A 123 7.85 -1.57 5.50
CA SER A 123 9.30 -1.59 5.78
C SER A 123 9.60 -2.39 7.05
N ALA A 124 10.72 -3.11 7.05
CA ALA A 124 11.14 -3.91 8.19
C ALA A 124 11.35 -3.09 9.46
N SER A 125 11.90 -1.88 9.36
CA SER A 125 12.18 -1.04 10.53
C SER A 125 10.90 -0.63 11.26
N ILE A 126 9.84 -0.34 10.50
CA ILE A 126 8.54 0.12 11.02
C ILE A 126 7.72 -1.07 11.54
N ASN A 127 7.50 -2.08 10.71
CA ASN A 127 6.63 -3.20 11.11
C ASN A 127 7.28 -4.17 12.10
N ARG A 128 8.56 -3.95 12.44
CA ARG A 128 9.23 -4.58 13.58
C ARG A 128 8.65 -4.12 14.91
N VAL A 129 8.19 -2.87 15.01
CA VAL A 129 7.81 -2.22 16.27
C VAL A 129 6.31 -1.93 16.38
N TYR A 130 5.58 -1.81 15.26
CA TYR A 130 4.16 -1.42 15.27
C TYR A 130 3.16 -2.59 15.16
N GLY A 131 3.64 -3.84 15.22
CA GLY A 131 2.83 -5.01 15.55
C GLY A 131 2.93 -6.21 14.61
N PHE A 132 3.24 -6.02 13.33
CA PHE A 132 3.21 -7.11 12.35
C PHE A 132 4.27 -8.17 12.60
N TYR A 133 5.48 -7.78 13.02
CA TYR A 133 6.50 -8.73 13.45
C TYR A 133 6.01 -9.62 14.59
N ASP A 134 5.40 -9.02 15.62
CA ASP A 134 4.93 -9.77 16.79
C ASP A 134 3.73 -10.64 16.42
N GLU A 135 2.87 -10.19 15.49
CA GLU A 135 1.80 -11.00 14.94
C GLU A 135 2.34 -12.25 14.22
N CYS A 136 3.32 -12.07 13.31
CA CYS A 136 3.98 -13.16 12.60
C CYS A 136 4.69 -14.12 13.56
N LYS A 137 5.47 -13.59 14.52
CA LYS A 137 6.20 -14.39 15.51
C LYS A 137 5.26 -15.21 16.39
N ARG A 138 4.13 -14.63 16.81
CA ARG A 138 3.16 -15.29 17.68
C ARG A 138 2.35 -16.38 16.97
N ARG A 139 1.94 -16.13 15.72
CA ARG A 139 1.06 -17.05 14.97
C ARG A 139 1.83 -18.09 14.14
N PHE A 140 3.05 -17.75 13.75
CA PHE A 140 3.92 -18.57 12.93
C PHE A 140 5.35 -18.52 13.47
N ASN A 141 6.23 -17.76 12.84
CA ASN A 141 7.62 -17.62 13.23
C ASN A 141 8.24 -16.34 12.60
N VAL A 142 9.46 -16.03 13.03
CA VAL A 142 10.22 -14.86 12.54
C VAL A 142 10.64 -15.01 11.06
N ARG A 143 10.78 -16.25 10.57
CA ARG A 143 11.14 -16.50 9.17
C ARG A 143 10.02 -16.05 8.24
N LEU A 144 8.76 -16.25 8.61
CA LEU A 144 7.62 -15.78 7.84
C LEU A 144 7.59 -14.25 7.71
N TRP A 145 7.89 -13.53 8.80
CA TRP A 145 8.04 -12.07 8.75
C TRP A 145 9.13 -11.63 7.76
N LYS A 146 10.29 -12.30 7.73
CA LYS A 146 11.34 -12.00 6.75
C LYS A 146 10.87 -12.23 5.30
N ILE A 147 10.07 -13.26 5.07
CA ILE A 147 9.47 -13.54 3.74
C ILE A 147 8.52 -12.41 3.33
N PHE A 148 7.71 -11.88 4.26
CA PHE A 148 6.91 -10.68 3.98
C PHE A 148 7.78 -9.46 3.68
N THR A 149 8.85 -9.23 4.44
CA THR A 149 9.80 -8.14 4.16
C THR A 149 10.38 -8.24 2.74
N GLU A 150 10.80 -9.43 2.30
CA GLU A 150 11.29 -9.64 0.94
C GLU A 150 10.22 -9.33 -0.13
N CYS A 151 8.95 -9.63 0.16
CA CYS A 151 7.84 -9.28 -0.72
C CYS A 151 7.57 -7.77 -0.73
N PHE A 152 7.54 -7.12 0.44
CA PHE A 152 7.30 -5.68 0.59
C PHE A 152 8.37 -4.83 -0.08
N ASN A 153 9.62 -5.29 -0.05
CA ASN A 153 10.74 -4.64 -0.75
C ASN A 153 10.57 -4.59 -2.28
N CYS A 154 9.62 -5.34 -2.84
CA CYS A 154 9.30 -5.35 -4.26
C CYS A 154 8.05 -4.56 -4.63
N LEU A 155 7.30 -3.99 -3.68
CA LEU A 155 6.08 -3.23 -4.01
C LEU A 155 6.40 -2.00 -4.87
N PRO A 156 5.57 -1.67 -5.87
CA PRO A 156 5.64 -0.38 -6.57
C PRO A 156 5.31 0.75 -5.60
N VAL A 157 5.79 1.97 -5.88
CA VAL A 157 5.73 3.07 -4.89
C VAL A 157 4.80 4.20 -5.32
N ALA A 158 4.41 4.24 -6.60
CA ALA A 158 3.45 5.21 -7.12
C ALA A 158 2.64 4.61 -8.27
N ALA A 159 1.50 5.24 -8.57
CA ALA A 159 0.71 4.98 -9.77
C ALA A 159 0.29 6.30 -10.42
N LEU A 160 0.19 6.32 -11.75
CA LEU A 160 -0.35 7.42 -12.54
C LEU A 160 -1.60 6.90 -13.27
N ILE A 161 -2.76 7.43 -12.91
CA ILE A 161 -4.05 7.04 -13.50
C ILE A 161 -4.41 8.03 -14.59
N ASP A 162 -4.71 7.53 -15.79
CA ASP A 162 -5.09 8.29 -16.99
C ASP A 162 -4.16 9.47 -17.29
N GLU A 163 -2.86 9.36 -16.94
CA GLU A 163 -1.87 10.45 -17.02
C GLU A 163 -2.22 11.70 -16.19
N LYS A 164 -3.29 11.67 -15.38
CA LYS A 164 -3.85 12.84 -14.67
C LYS A 164 -3.84 12.76 -13.16
N ILE A 165 -3.84 11.58 -12.57
CA ILE A 165 -3.87 11.42 -11.10
C ILE A 165 -2.64 10.66 -10.64
N LEU A 166 -1.73 11.34 -9.95
CA LEU A 166 -0.56 10.72 -9.35
C LEU A 166 -0.88 10.25 -7.93
N CYS A 167 -0.76 8.95 -7.71
CA CYS A 167 -1.05 8.26 -6.47
C CYS A 167 0.23 7.79 -5.78
N MET A 168 0.33 8.04 -4.48
CA MET A 168 1.43 7.56 -3.62
C MET A 168 0.98 7.51 -2.16
N HIS A 169 1.76 6.89 -1.27
CA HIS A 169 1.37 6.79 0.13
C HIS A 169 1.50 8.12 0.89
N GLY A 170 2.73 8.62 0.98
CA GLY A 170 3.11 9.84 1.68
C GLY A 170 2.80 11.08 0.83
N GLY A 171 3.74 11.49 -0.01
CA GLY A 171 3.60 12.71 -0.79
C GLY A 171 4.84 13.10 -1.58
N LEU A 172 4.95 14.39 -1.90
CA LEU A 172 6.01 14.90 -2.77
C LEU A 172 7.40 14.85 -2.10
N SER A 173 8.45 14.85 -2.93
CA SER A 173 9.84 14.94 -2.50
C SER A 173 10.51 16.17 -3.12
N PRO A 174 11.41 16.88 -2.40
CA PRO A 174 12.27 17.89 -3.00
C PRO A 174 13.22 17.32 -4.05
N ASP A 175 13.44 15.99 -4.05
CA ASP A 175 14.26 15.27 -5.02
C ASP A 175 13.44 14.78 -6.24
N LEU A 176 12.11 14.95 -6.27
CA LEU A 176 11.26 14.49 -7.37
C LEU A 176 11.07 15.58 -8.42
N TYR A 177 11.93 15.58 -9.43
CA TYR A 177 11.88 16.51 -10.55
C TYR A 177 11.30 15.91 -11.84
N SER A 178 11.32 14.58 -11.96
CA SER A 178 10.77 13.81 -13.08
C SER A 178 10.21 12.48 -12.58
N LEU A 179 9.07 12.07 -13.13
CA LEU A 179 8.46 10.77 -12.86
C LEU A 179 9.38 9.59 -13.25
N ASP A 180 10.33 9.81 -14.16
CA ASP A 180 11.34 8.82 -14.51
C ASP A 180 12.25 8.45 -13.33
N GLN A 181 12.41 9.34 -12.34
CA GLN A 181 13.16 9.01 -11.14
C GLN A 181 12.46 7.90 -10.36
N ILE A 182 11.11 7.91 -10.31
CA ILE A 182 10.31 6.84 -9.69
C ILE A 182 10.45 5.54 -10.49
N ARG A 183 10.37 5.62 -11.83
CA ARG A 183 10.53 4.47 -12.73
C ARG A 183 11.88 3.77 -12.55
N LYS A 184 12.94 4.53 -12.25
CA LYS A 184 14.33 4.06 -12.13
C LYS A 184 14.72 3.56 -10.73
N LEU A 185 13.86 3.72 -9.71
CA LEU A 185 14.11 3.16 -8.39
C LEU A 185 14.23 1.63 -8.49
N ARG A 186 15.28 1.10 -7.86
CA ARG A 186 15.60 -0.34 -7.93
C ARG A 186 14.79 -1.12 -6.91
N ARG A 187 14.30 -2.29 -7.31
CA ARG A 187 13.66 -3.28 -6.45
C ARG A 187 14.34 -4.64 -6.60
N PRO A 188 14.44 -5.46 -5.54
CA PRO A 188 14.01 -5.17 -4.17
C PRO A 188 14.90 -4.13 -3.48
N CYS A 189 14.33 -3.27 -2.64
CA CYS A 189 15.10 -2.40 -1.74
C CYS A 189 14.37 -2.17 -0.42
N ASP A 190 15.12 -1.89 0.65
CA ASP A 190 14.52 -1.36 1.89
C ASP A 190 14.22 0.14 1.71
N VAL A 191 13.42 0.69 2.61
CA VAL A 191 13.14 2.14 2.66
C VAL A 191 14.32 2.83 3.36
N PRO A 192 15.03 3.75 2.70
CA PRO A 192 16.11 4.51 3.31
C PRO A 192 15.57 5.53 4.31
N ASP A 193 16.44 6.02 5.20
CA ASP A 193 16.07 7.05 6.19
C ASP A 193 15.86 8.45 5.56
N SER A 194 16.28 8.66 4.30
CA SER A 194 16.13 9.93 3.57
C SER A 194 16.14 9.73 2.05
N GLY A 195 15.80 10.80 1.33
CA GLY A 195 15.80 10.86 -0.14
C GLY A 195 14.47 10.41 -0.76
N LEU A 196 14.41 10.43 -2.09
CA LEU A 196 13.18 10.23 -2.86
C LEU A 196 12.25 9.10 -2.38
N LEU A 197 12.77 7.89 -2.16
CA LEU A 197 11.93 6.76 -1.72
C LEU A 197 11.37 6.97 -0.30
N CYS A 198 12.16 7.55 0.60
CA CYS A 198 11.68 7.91 1.94
C CYS A 198 10.52 8.90 1.80
N ASP A 199 10.71 9.97 1.04
CA ASP A 199 9.75 11.06 0.94
C ASP A 199 8.42 10.66 0.30
N ILE A 200 8.45 9.83 -0.74
CA ILE A 200 7.24 9.26 -1.38
C ILE A 200 6.37 8.51 -0.35
N LEU A 201 6.98 7.94 0.69
CA LEU A 201 6.30 7.15 1.71
C LEU A 201 6.00 7.93 3.00
N TRP A 202 6.69 9.03 3.27
CA TRP A 202 6.67 9.69 4.59
C TRP A 202 6.28 11.16 4.60
N SER A 203 6.36 11.86 3.47
CA SER A 203 6.08 13.30 3.46
C SER A 203 4.59 13.60 3.64
N ASP A 204 4.31 14.79 4.18
CA ASP A 204 2.94 15.25 4.45
C ASP A 204 2.68 16.65 3.87
N PRO A 205 1.47 16.92 3.36
CA PRO A 205 1.08 18.29 3.03
C PRO A 205 0.89 19.12 4.30
N SER A 206 1.26 20.39 4.25
CA SER A 206 0.94 21.38 5.28
C SER A 206 0.40 22.66 4.66
N LYS A 207 -0.71 23.16 5.21
CA LYS A 207 -1.33 24.42 4.79
C LYS A 207 -0.67 25.65 5.41
N ASP A 208 0.13 25.45 6.45
CA ASP A 208 0.67 26.51 7.31
C ASP A 208 2.08 26.94 6.87
N ILE A 209 2.60 26.36 5.78
CA ILE A 209 3.95 26.59 5.26
C ILE A 209 3.94 26.94 3.78
N GLN A 210 5.03 27.53 3.32
CA GLN A 210 5.36 27.71 1.90
C GLN A 210 6.68 27.00 1.61
N GLY A 211 6.73 26.19 0.54
CA GLY A 211 7.93 25.43 0.21
C GLY A 211 8.01 24.09 0.96
N TRP A 212 9.17 23.82 1.56
CA TRP A 212 9.50 22.58 2.26
C TRP A 212 9.97 22.87 3.68
N GLU A 213 9.50 22.10 4.66
CA GLU A 213 10.00 22.14 6.03
C GLU A 213 10.26 20.73 6.57
N ALA A 214 10.99 20.63 7.68
CA ALA A 214 11.20 19.35 8.35
C ALA A 214 9.86 18.82 8.90
N ASN A 215 9.60 17.52 8.76
CA ASN A 215 8.38 16.92 9.27
C ASN A 215 8.47 16.62 10.78
N ASP A 216 7.41 16.93 11.53
CA ASP A 216 7.27 16.64 12.97
C ASP A 216 7.37 15.14 13.29
N ARG A 217 7.20 14.26 12.29
CA ARG A 217 7.46 12.82 12.42
C ARG A 217 8.94 12.49 12.65
N GLY A 218 9.84 13.45 12.47
CA GLY A 218 11.29 13.25 12.56
C GLY A 218 11.90 12.54 11.34
N VAL A 219 11.14 12.43 10.24
CA VAL A 219 11.55 11.80 8.99
C VAL A 219 10.89 12.51 7.80
N SER A 220 11.62 12.68 6.71
CA SER A 220 11.15 13.39 5.50
C SER A 220 10.73 14.85 5.79
N TYR A 221 9.84 15.39 4.94
CA TYR A 221 9.47 16.79 4.87
C TYR A 221 7.96 16.99 4.93
N THR A 222 7.56 18.20 5.31
CA THR A 222 6.26 18.75 4.99
C THR A 222 6.36 19.63 3.74
N PHE A 223 5.29 19.70 2.94
CA PHE A 223 5.26 20.52 1.73
C PHE A 223 4.01 21.40 1.62
N GLY A 224 4.22 22.63 1.16
CA GLY A 224 3.17 23.64 0.99
C GLY A 224 2.33 23.43 -0.28
N ALA A 225 1.18 24.12 -0.33
CA ALA A 225 0.30 24.13 -1.50
C ALA A 225 0.97 24.71 -2.76
N ASP A 226 1.98 25.57 -2.60
CA ASP A 226 2.79 26.09 -3.68
C ASP A 226 3.59 24.97 -4.38
N ARG A 227 4.15 24.03 -3.61
CA ARG A 227 4.88 22.87 -4.16
C ARG A 227 3.95 21.93 -4.92
N VAL A 228 2.74 21.71 -4.42
CA VAL A 228 1.71 20.92 -5.12
C VAL A 228 1.36 21.58 -6.45
N THR A 229 1.07 22.88 -6.44
CA THR A 229 0.67 23.64 -7.64
C THR A 229 1.77 23.64 -8.70
N GLU A 230 3.02 23.87 -8.28
CA GLU A 230 4.20 23.83 -9.15
C GLU A 230 4.35 22.44 -9.79
N PHE A 231 4.25 21.38 -8.98
CA PHE A 231 4.41 20.00 -9.44
C PHE A 231 3.33 19.59 -10.46
N LEU A 232 2.05 19.84 -10.13
CA LEU A 232 0.92 19.54 -11.00
C LEU A 232 1.07 20.22 -12.37
N ARG A 233 1.39 21.53 -12.37
CA ARG A 233 1.59 22.29 -13.60
C ARG A 233 2.76 21.77 -14.42
N LYS A 234 3.89 21.47 -13.79
CA LYS A 234 5.10 21.00 -14.47
C LYS A 234 4.91 19.66 -15.16
N HIS A 235 4.10 18.78 -14.56
CA HIS A 235 3.91 17.41 -15.02
C HIS A 235 2.58 17.18 -15.75
N GLU A 236 1.78 18.22 -15.96
CA GLU A 236 0.45 18.16 -16.60
C GLU A 236 -0.52 17.17 -15.93
N ILE A 237 -0.36 17.02 -14.60
CA ILE A 237 -1.17 16.20 -13.70
C ILE A 237 -2.22 17.12 -13.07
N ASP A 238 -3.43 16.59 -12.85
CA ASP A 238 -4.56 17.34 -12.29
C ASP A 238 -4.70 17.14 -10.77
N LEU A 239 -4.29 15.97 -10.25
CA LEU A 239 -4.47 15.61 -8.84
C LEU A 239 -3.32 14.75 -8.29
N ILE A 240 -2.95 15.01 -7.03
CA ILE A 240 -2.20 14.07 -6.20
C ILE A 240 -3.16 13.39 -5.24
N CYS A 241 -3.22 12.06 -5.28
CA CYS A 241 -4.01 11.24 -4.36
C CYS A 241 -3.06 10.51 -3.39
N ARG A 242 -3.32 10.62 -2.09
CA ARG A 242 -2.41 10.09 -1.05
C ARG A 242 -3.13 9.60 0.20
N ALA A 243 -2.40 8.94 1.11
CA ALA A 243 -2.94 8.29 2.32
C ALA A 243 -2.26 8.77 3.62
N HIS A 244 -1.70 7.90 4.49
CA HIS A 244 -0.73 8.21 5.57
C HIS A 244 -1.12 9.16 6.75
N GLN A 245 -2.16 9.99 6.60
CA GLN A 245 -2.72 10.82 7.68
C GLN A 245 -4.17 10.45 7.94
N SER A 246 -4.49 10.22 9.22
CA SER A 246 -5.87 10.08 9.66
C SER A 246 -6.59 11.42 9.54
N LEU A 247 -7.67 11.45 8.78
CA LEU A 247 -8.54 12.62 8.64
C LEU A 247 -9.85 12.36 9.40
N SER A 248 -10.20 13.25 10.32
CA SER A 248 -11.56 13.29 10.84
C SER A 248 -12.45 14.00 9.83
N PHE A 249 -13.26 13.22 9.11
CA PHE A 249 -14.39 13.80 8.39
C PHE A 249 -15.45 14.22 9.42
N LEU A 250 -15.34 15.45 9.92
CA LEU A 250 -16.49 16.13 10.51
C LEU A 250 -17.49 16.30 9.36
N GLY A 251 -18.50 15.43 9.32
CA GLY A 251 -19.47 15.34 8.23
C GLY A 251 -20.11 16.70 7.92
N GLY A 252 -19.54 17.43 6.98
CA GLY A 252 -20.24 18.45 6.23
C GLY A 252 -21.24 17.73 5.35
N LYS A 253 -22.52 17.84 5.68
CA LYS A 253 -23.60 17.49 4.76
C LYS A 253 -23.35 18.27 3.47
N VAL A 254 -23.13 17.55 2.38
CA VAL A 254 -23.31 18.07 1.02
C VAL A 254 -24.80 18.28 0.79
#